data_AF-A0AAW2H1D3-F1
#
_entry.id   AF-A0AAW2H1D3-F1
#
_cell.length_a   1.000
_cell.length_b   1.000
_cell.length_c   1.000
_cell.angle_alpha   90.00
_cell.angle_beta   90.00
_cell.angle_gamma   90.00
#
_symmetry.space_group_name_H-M   'P 1'
#
loop_
_entity.id
_entity.type
_entity.pdbx_description
1 polymer ?
#
loop_
_entity_poly.entity_id
_entity_poly.type
_entity_poly.pdbx_seq_one_letter_code
_entity_poly.pdbx_strand_id
1 'polypeptide(L)'
;MKSYILAILLVMTMCGMIHSATQVFGQCLFGRVLLTPGEHTGRPCSKLICDNNGQITVETCPMMTSCRNGTAIGWRPEIEGLPYPLCCAHPICTENGPRALP
;
A
#
# COMPACT_ATOMS: atom_id res chain seq x y z
N MET A 1 27.91 -37.87 -42.94
CA MET A 1 27.02 -36.68 -42.80
C MET A 1 26.04 -36.85 -41.63
N LYS A 2 26.50 -37.28 -40.45
CA LYS A 2 25.66 -37.53 -39.25
C LYS A 2 26.16 -36.81 -37.98
N SER A 3 27.36 -36.24 -38.00
CA SER A 3 27.95 -35.54 -36.85
C SER A 3 27.58 -34.05 -36.75
N TYR A 4 27.12 -33.43 -37.84
CA TYR A 4 26.85 -31.98 -37.86
C TYR A 4 25.51 -31.61 -37.20
N ILE A 5 24.58 -32.56 -37.12
CA ILE A 5 23.24 -32.37 -36.52
C ILE A 5 23.37 -32.23 -34.99
N LEU A 6 24.32 -32.94 -34.37
CA LEU A 6 24.59 -32.87 -32.93
C LEU A 6 25.26 -31.54 -32.51
N ALA A 7 26.08 -30.96 -33.39
CA ALA A 7 26.74 -29.69 -33.10
C ALA A 7 25.76 -28.50 -33.09
N ILE A 8 24.74 -28.51 -33.97
CA ILE A 8 23.76 -27.42 -34.08
C ILE A 8 22.79 -27.41 -32.88
N LEU A 9 22.46 -28.59 -32.33
CA LEU A 9 21.58 -28.73 -31.15
C LEU A 9 22.24 -28.22 -29.85
N LEU A 10 23.57 -28.30 -29.73
CA LEU A 10 24.31 -27.81 -28.56
C LEU A 10 24.42 -26.27 -28.51
N VAL A 11 24.39 -25.60 -29.67
CA VAL A 11 24.45 -24.12 -29.72
C VAL A 11 23.11 -23.50 -29.30
N MET A 12 22.00 -24.14 -29.65
CA MET A 12 20.64 -23.65 -29.32
C MET A 12 20.28 -23.77 -27.82
N THR A 13 20.93 -24.69 -27.08
CA THR A 13 20.62 -24.97 -25.67
C THR A 13 21.30 -24.01 -24.68
N MET A 14 22.26 -23.20 -25.13
CA MET A 14 22.94 -22.19 -24.30
C MET A 14 22.28 -20.79 -24.35
N CYS A 15 21.26 -20.59 -25.19
CA CYS A 15 20.37 -19.43 -25.14
C CYS A 15 19.19 -19.65 -24.17
N GLY A 16 19.42 -20.43 -23.11
CA GLY A 16 18.52 -20.49 -21.96
C GLY A 16 18.42 -19.09 -21.39
N MET A 17 17.32 -18.42 -21.72
CA MET A 17 16.94 -17.14 -21.16
C MET A 17 16.88 -17.30 -19.65
N ILE A 18 17.98 -16.97 -18.97
CA ILE A 18 17.97 -16.61 -17.56
C ILE A 18 17.22 -15.28 -17.54
N HIS A 19 15.90 -15.35 -17.58
CA HIS A 19 15.07 -14.25 -17.15
C HIS A 19 15.35 -14.12 -15.66
N SER A 20 16.38 -13.37 -15.32
CA SER A 20 16.45 -12.72 -14.03
C SER A 20 15.21 -11.83 -13.99
N ALA A 21 14.13 -12.36 -13.42
CA ALA A 21 13.12 -11.52 -12.82
C ALA A 21 13.90 -10.71 -11.78
N THR A 22 14.34 -9.51 -12.15
CA THR A 22 14.84 -8.53 -11.19
C THR A 22 13.64 -8.16 -10.35
N GLN A 23 13.34 -9.01 -9.38
CA GLN A 23 12.47 -8.67 -8.28
C GLN A 23 13.13 -7.42 -7.69
N VAL A 24 12.42 -6.29 -7.76
CA VAL A 24 12.92 -5.01 -7.26
C VAL A 24 13.01 -5.17 -5.75
N PHE A 25 14.10 -5.74 -5.29
CA PHE A 25 14.27 -6.15 -3.91
C PHE A 25 14.39 -4.88 -3.08
N GLY A 26 13.46 -4.69 -2.15
CA GLY A 26 13.49 -3.56 -1.22
C GLY A 26 12.95 -2.22 -1.74
N GLN A 27 12.14 -2.18 -2.81
CA GLN A 27 11.35 -0.98 -3.12
C GLN A 27 9.98 -1.36 -3.71
N CYS A 28 8.97 -0.53 -3.45
CA CYS A 28 7.63 -0.72 -4.01
C CYS A 28 7.26 0.41 -4.96
N LEU A 29 6.68 0.07 -6.12
CA LEU A 29 6.17 1.05 -7.07
C LEU A 29 4.69 1.34 -6.80
N PHE A 30 4.39 2.55 -6.33
CA PHE A 30 3.01 3.04 -6.16
C PHE A 30 2.73 4.17 -7.15
N GLY A 31 1.92 3.88 -8.19
CA GLY A 31 1.67 4.82 -9.27
C GLY A 31 2.96 5.17 -10.03
N ARG A 32 3.53 6.36 -9.75
CA ARG A 32 4.80 6.84 -10.34
C ARG A 32 5.89 7.08 -9.29
N VAL A 33 5.67 6.65 -8.05
CA VAL A 33 6.59 6.88 -6.93
C VAL A 33 7.18 5.55 -6.49
N LEU A 34 8.50 5.53 -6.28
CA LEU A 34 9.20 4.44 -5.63
C LEU A 34 9.23 4.69 -4.11
N LEU A 35 8.63 3.79 -3.36
CA LEU A 35 8.60 3.81 -1.90
C LEU A 35 9.68 2.88 -1.37
N THR A 36 10.41 3.35 -0.37
CA THR A 36 11.29 2.48 0.44
C THR A 36 10.42 1.58 1.33
N PRO A 37 10.94 0.45 1.82
CA PRO A 37 10.20 -0.42 2.72
C PRO A 37 9.81 0.34 3.99
N GLY A 38 8.61 0.08 4.50
CA GLY A 38 8.03 0.78 5.64
C GLY A 38 6.67 1.41 5.34
N GLU A 39 6.26 2.32 6.23
CA GLU A 39 4.95 2.98 6.20
C GLU A 39 5.04 4.37 5.58
N HIS A 40 4.10 4.69 4.70
CA HIS A 40 3.98 5.97 4.01
C HIS A 40 2.54 6.46 4.04
N THR A 41 2.33 7.76 3.93
CA THR A 41 0.99 8.34 3.77
C THR A 41 0.70 8.58 2.29
N GLY A 42 -0.35 7.95 1.78
CA GLY A 42 -0.82 8.08 0.40
C GLY A 42 -1.82 9.20 0.20
N ARG A 43 -2.11 9.52 -1.07
CA ARG A 43 -3.19 10.41 -1.49
C ARG A 43 -4.14 9.64 -2.41
N PRO A 44 -5.47 9.63 -2.17
CA PRO A 44 -6.17 10.19 -1.00
C PRO A 44 -5.68 9.55 0.32
N CYS A 45 -5.97 10.21 1.47
CA CYS A 45 -5.43 9.83 2.78
C CYS A 45 -5.58 8.32 3.04
N SER A 46 -4.44 7.65 3.11
CA SER A 46 -4.33 6.21 3.26
C SER A 46 -2.96 5.86 3.84
N LYS A 47 -2.87 4.71 4.49
CA LYS A 47 -1.60 4.10 4.87
C LYS A 47 -1.12 3.21 3.73
N LEU A 48 0.09 3.46 3.25
CA LEU A 48 0.77 2.60 2.29
C LEU A 48 1.86 1.85 3.06
N ILE A 49 1.83 0.52 3.02
CA ILE A 49 2.86 -0.31 3.63
C ILE A 49 3.60 -1.02 2.51
N CYS A 50 4.87 -0.65 2.33
CA CYS A 50 5.77 -1.31 1.40
C CYS A 50 6.56 -2.39 2.14
N ASP A 51 6.42 -3.65 1.73
CA ASP A 51 7.20 -4.75 2.28
C ASP A 51 8.55 -4.93 1.57
N ASN A 52 9.41 -5.78 2.13
CA ASN A 52 10.73 -6.06 1.54
C ASN A 52 10.66 -6.87 0.23
N ASN A 53 9.51 -7.49 -0.07
CA ASN A 53 9.27 -8.27 -1.29
C ASN A 53 8.75 -7.40 -2.45
N GLY A 54 8.57 -6.09 -2.22
CA GLY A 54 8.02 -5.16 -3.21
C GLY A 54 6.48 -5.16 -3.27
N GLN A 55 5.80 -5.76 -2.30
CA GLN A 55 4.35 -5.73 -2.17
C GLN A 55 3.89 -4.47 -1.42
N ILE A 56 2.79 -3.89 -1.90
CA ILE A 56 2.13 -2.75 -1.26
C ILE A 56 0.82 -3.21 -0.67
N THR A 57 0.63 -2.92 0.62
CA THR A 57 -0.67 -2.97 1.28
C THR A 57 -1.20 -1.55 1.45
N VAL A 58 -2.48 -1.34 1.16
CA VAL A 58 -3.15 -0.04 1.27
C VAL A 58 -4.24 -0.15 2.33
N GLU A 59 -4.13 0.66 3.39
CA GLU A 59 -5.20 0.83 4.38
C GLU A 59 -5.87 2.18 4.13
N THR A 60 -7.15 2.16 3.78
CA THR A 60 -7.96 3.36 3.60
C THR A 60 -8.48 3.87 4.94
N CYS A 61 -8.83 5.16 4.99
CA CYS A 61 -9.46 5.73 6.18
C CYS A 61 -10.73 4.96 6.58
N PRO A 62 -10.95 4.73 7.89
CA PRO A 62 -12.17 4.10 8.37
C PRO A 62 -13.38 4.97 8.04
N MET A 63 -14.47 4.36 7.56
CA MET A 63 -15.74 5.05 7.41
C MET A 63 -16.38 5.27 8.78
N MET A 64 -16.12 6.44 9.38
CA MET A 64 -16.76 6.85 10.63
C MET A 64 -18.08 7.56 10.34
N THR A 65 -19.21 6.93 10.61
CA THR A 65 -20.54 7.54 10.43
C THR A 65 -21.08 8.17 11.71
N SER A 66 -20.49 7.88 12.87
CA SER A 66 -20.99 8.34 14.16
C SER A 66 -19.88 8.49 15.20
N CYS A 67 -20.19 9.22 16.26
CA CYS A 67 -19.37 9.29 17.46
C CYS A 67 -19.58 8.04 18.31
N ARG A 68 -18.48 7.46 18.81
CA ARG A 68 -18.56 6.30 19.72
C ARG A 68 -19.37 6.62 20.97
N ASN A 69 -19.11 7.81 21.55
CA ASN A 69 -19.83 8.35 22.69
C ASN A 69 -20.25 9.79 22.34
N GLY A 70 -21.54 10.09 22.43
CA GLY A 70 -22.07 11.43 22.19
C GLY A 70 -22.60 11.67 20.78
N THR A 71 -22.69 12.94 20.42
CA THR A 71 -23.35 13.39 19.18
C THR A 71 -22.34 14.05 18.26
N ALA A 72 -22.44 13.77 16.97
CA ALA A 72 -21.67 14.48 15.95
C ALA A 72 -22.19 15.91 15.86
N ILE A 73 -21.34 16.88 16.21
CA ILE A 73 -21.63 18.32 16.13
C ILE A 73 -21.05 18.96 14.86
N GLY A 74 -20.30 18.18 14.08
CA GLY A 74 -19.71 18.63 12.84
C GLY A 74 -18.90 17.53 12.18
N TRP A 75 -18.27 17.87 11.07
CA TRP A 75 -17.46 16.97 10.28
C TRP A 75 -16.11 17.62 9.99
N ARG A 76 -15.02 16.91 10.29
CA ARG A 76 -13.69 17.32 9.85
C ARG A 76 -13.40 16.67 8.49
N PRO A 77 -13.10 17.44 7.45
CA PRO A 77 -12.70 16.89 6.15
C PRO A 77 -11.31 16.25 6.23
N GLU A 78 -10.91 15.56 5.16
CA GLU A 78 -9.53 15.10 5.01
C GLU A 78 -8.57 16.31 5.05
N ILE A 79 -7.48 16.19 5.82
CA ILE A 79 -6.48 17.26 5.94
C ILE A 79 -5.21 16.85 5.21
N GLU A 80 -4.89 17.59 4.15
CA GLU A 80 -3.66 17.39 3.39
C GLU A 80 -2.41 17.72 4.24
N GLY A 81 -1.37 16.90 4.11
CA GLY A 81 -0.08 17.12 4.76
C GLY A 81 0.06 16.53 6.17
N LEU A 82 -1.04 16.04 6.76
CA LEU A 82 -0.97 15.25 8.00
C LEU A 82 -0.68 13.77 7.68
N PRO A 83 0.04 13.05 8.56
CA PRO A 83 0.24 11.62 8.40
C PRO A 83 -1.04 10.83 8.65
N TYR A 84 -1.18 9.65 8.05
CA TYR A 84 -2.23 8.71 8.44
C TYR A 84 -2.06 8.29 9.92
N PRO A 85 -3.14 8.16 10.71
CA PRO A 85 -4.55 8.38 10.39
C PRO A 85 -5.04 9.82 10.65
N LEU A 86 -4.17 10.76 11.02
CA LEU A 86 -4.55 12.14 11.36
C LEU A 86 -5.11 12.93 10.17
N CYS A 87 -4.75 12.56 8.94
CA CYS A 87 -5.35 13.15 7.75
C CYS A 87 -6.79 12.70 7.50
N CYS A 88 -7.29 11.63 8.14
CA CYS A 88 -8.60 11.06 7.83
C CYS A 88 -9.75 11.99 8.22
N ALA A 89 -10.79 12.00 7.38
CA ALA A 89 -12.05 12.64 7.72
C ALA A 89 -12.74 11.91 8.88
N HIS A 90 -13.28 12.67 9.83
CA HIS A 90 -13.96 12.11 11.00
C HIS A 90 -15.00 13.08 11.57
N PRO A 91 -16.04 12.58 12.27
CA PRO A 91 -16.97 13.45 12.97
C PRO A 91 -16.27 14.20 14.11
N ILE A 92 -16.74 15.42 14.38
CA ILE A 92 -16.41 16.17 15.59
C ILE A 92 -17.43 15.79 16.64
N CYS A 93 -16.97 15.21 17.74
CA CYS A 93 -17.83 14.64 18.78
C CYS A 93 -17.89 15.53 20.01
N THR A 94 -19.08 15.71 20.56
CA THR A 94 -19.28 16.27 21.90
C THR A 94 -19.62 15.17 22.89
N GLU A 95 -19.06 15.21 24.10
CA GLU A 95 -19.25 14.17 25.13
C GLU A 95 -20.65 14.14 25.79
N ASN A 96 -21.64 14.85 25.24
CA ASN A 96 -22.96 15.06 25.86
C ASN A 96 -24.00 13.99 25.52
N GLY A 97 -23.59 12.79 25.11
CA GLY A 97 -24.53 11.65 25.06
C GLY A 97 -24.89 11.21 26.47
N PRO A 98 -26.12 10.69 26.72
CA PRO A 98 -26.49 10.23 28.06
C PRO A 98 -25.45 9.21 28.50
N ARG A 99 -24.75 9.51 29.60
CA ARG A 99 -23.93 8.50 30.29
C ARG A 99 -24.88 7.36 30.63
N ALA A 100 -24.76 6.25 29.90
CA ALA A 100 -25.13 4.96 30.47
C ALA A 100 -24.17 4.76 31.65
N LEU A 101 -24.57 5.25 32.82
CA LEU A 101 -23.99 4.85 34.09
C LEU A 101 -24.29 3.35 34.27
N PRO A 102 -23.32 2.54 34.72
CA PRO A 102 -23.57 1.15 35.10
C PRO A 102 -24.58 1.04 36.25
#